data_AF-A0A945JKI7-F1
#
_entry.id   AF-A0A945JKI7-F1
#
_cell.length_a   1.000
_cell.length_b   1.000
_cell.length_c   1.000
_cell.angle_alpha   90.00
_cell.angle_beta   90.00
_cell.angle_gamma   90.00
#
_symmetry.space_group_name_H-M   'P 1'
#
loop_
_entity.id
_entity.type
_entity.pdbx_description
1 polymer ?
#
loop_
_entity_poly.entity_id
_entity_poly.type
_entity_poly.pdbx_seq_one_letter_code
_entity_poly.pdbx_strand_id
1 'polypeptide(L)' 'FDVVWAMSTRCDPPEDVQFIKRAWSTPLDPLLREPPWENNRGIIDACRPYGWKDEFPKVAEASPELKKQIREKYSELF' A
#
# COMPACT_ATOMS: atom_id res chain seq x y z
N PHE A 1 1.48 -9.30 -0.14
CA PHE A 1 2.40 -8.21 -0.54
C PHE A 1 1.91 -7.01 0.23
N ASP A 2 2.60 -6.72 1.32
CA ASP A 2 1.92 -6.16 2.47
C ASP A 2 2.10 -4.65 2.44
N VAL A 3 0.98 -3.93 2.50
CA VAL A 3 0.78 -2.50 2.17
C VAL A 3 1.97 -1.61 2.52
N VAL A 4 2.55 -1.79 3.72
CA VAL A 4 3.71 -1.02 4.19
C VAL A 4 4.93 -1.15 3.26
N TRP A 5 5.25 -2.35 2.77
CA TRP A 5 6.37 -2.54 1.85
C TRP A 5 6.16 -1.78 0.53
N ALA A 6 4.93 -1.79 -0.01
CA ALA A 6 4.63 -1.02 -1.21
C ALA A 6 4.79 0.48 -0.96
N MET A 7 4.25 0.98 0.15
CA MET A 7 4.41 2.38 0.56
C MET A 7 5.89 2.78 0.73
N SER A 8 6.71 1.91 1.33
CA SER A 8 8.12 2.21 1.60
C SER A 8 9.05 2.07 0.39
N THR A 9 8.61 1.46 -0.71
CA THR A 9 9.49 1.15 -1.87
C THR A 9 9.06 1.78 -3.18
N ARG A 10 7.89 2.45 -3.21
CA ARG A 10 7.28 2.96 -4.45
C ARG A 10 6.68 4.35 -4.35
N CYS A 11 6.73 4.96 -3.16
CA CYS A 11 6.27 6.32 -2.93
C CYS A 11 7.49 7.22 -2.78
N ASP A 12 7.58 8.23 -3.64
CA ASP A 12 8.43 9.41 -3.46
C ASP A 12 7.59 10.50 -2.77
N PRO A 13 7.72 10.71 -1.44
CA PRO A 13 6.74 11.47 -0.68
C PRO A 13 6.40 12.89 -1.18
N PRO A 14 7.35 13.68 -1.71
CA PRO A 14 7.04 14.99 -2.27
C PRO A 14 6.12 14.96 -3.50
N GLU A 15 6.22 13.91 -4.32
CA GLU A 15 5.49 13.79 -5.60
C GLU A 15 4.21 12.95 -5.46
N ASP A 16 4.27 11.89 -4.64
CA ASP A 16 3.25 10.83 -4.60
C ASP A 16 2.26 10.96 -3.42
N VAL A 17 2.44 11.93 -2.53
CA VAL A 17 1.54 12.17 -1.39
C VAL A 17 0.70 13.41 -1.60
N GLN A 18 -0.62 13.23 -1.61
CA GLN A 18 -1.58 14.33 -1.65
C GLN A 18 -2.39 14.41 -0.37
N PHE A 19 -2.75 15.62 0.02
CA PHE A 19 -3.57 15.86 1.20
C PHE A 19 -4.88 16.54 0.84
N ILE A 20 -5.99 15.87 1.15
CA ILE A 20 -7.30 16.50 1.16
C ILE A 20 -7.52 17.08 2.55
N LYS A 21 -7.60 18.41 2.63
CA LYS A 21 -7.87 19.11 3.87
C LYS A 21 -9.36 19.22 4.12
N ARG A 22 -9.76 19.16 5.39
CA ARG A 22 -11.16 19.40 5.81
C ARG A 22 -12.18 18.50 5.11
N ALA A 23 -11.83 17.23 4.91
CA ALA A 23 -12.75 16.24 4.39
C ALA A 23 -13.81 15.88 5.43
N TRP A 24 -15.04 15.63 4.97
CA TRP A 24 -16.12 15.20 5.84
C TRP A 24 -15.77 13.87 6.56
N SER A 25 -16.10 13.82 7.84
CA SER A 25 -15.95 12.67 8.72
C SER A 25 -17.17 12.57 9.64
N THR A 26 -17.12 11.72 10.66
CA THR A 26 -18.21 11.52 11.62
C THR A 26 -17.70 11.57 13.06
N PRO A 27 -18.57 11.73 14.07
CA PRO A 27 -18.18 11.66 15.48
C PRO A 27 -17.57 10.32 15.93
N LEU A 28 -17.59 9.28 15.08
CA LEU A 28 -16.94 8.00 15.36
C LEU A 28 -15.41 8.05 15.16
N ASP A 29 -14.90 9.07 14.45
CA ASP A 29 -13.47 9.24 14.27
C ASP A 29 -12.82 9.66 15.60
N PRO A 30 -11.93 8.84 16.18
CA PRO A 30 -11.33 9.14 17.48
C PRO A 30 -10.39 10.35 17.46
N LEU A 31 -10.00 10.85 16.29
CA LEU A 31 -9.22 12.08 16.17
C LEU A 31 -10.08 13.35 16.30
N LEU A 32 -11.41 13.24 16.22
CA LEU A 32 -12.32 14.37 16.26
C LEU A 32 -12.94 14.55 17.65
N ARG A 33 -12.80 15.76 18.20
CA ARG A 33 -13.33 16.09 19.54
C ARG A 33 -14.70 16.80 19.48
N GLU A 34 -14.94 17.61 18.45
CA GLU A 34 -16.16 18.42 18.31
C GLU A 34 -16.49 18.73 16.84
N PRO A 35 -17.71 19.22 16.52
CA PRO A 35 -18.08 19.68 15.17
C PRO A 35 -17.09 20.75 14.66
N PRO A 36 -16.80 20.83 13.34
CA PRO A 36 -17.65 20.43 12.20
C PRO A 36 -17.47 18.99 11.68
N TRP A 37 -16.79 18.11 12.43
CA TRP A 37 -16.52 16.71 12.03
C TRP A 37 -15.73 16.60 10.72
N GLU A 38 -14.64 17.37 10.61
CA GLU A 38 -13.76 17.37 9.46
C GLU A 38 -12.36 16.87 9.84
N ASN A 39 -11.74 16.04 9.02
CA ASN A 39 -10.34 15.63 9.19
C ASN A 39 -9.52 15.82 7.90
N ASN A 40 -8.21 15.62 7.99
CA ASN A 40 -7.34 15.59 6.82
C ASN A 40 -7.14 14.14 6.38
N ARG A 41 -7.16 13.90 5.07
CA ARG A 41 -6.86 12.59 4.50
C ARG A 41 -5.61 12.65 3.64
N GLY A 42 -4.69 11.72 3.89
CA GLY A 42 -3.54 11.47 3.02
C GLY A 42 -3.91 10.46 1.95
N ILE A 43 -3.60 10.77 0.70
CA ILE A 43 -3.58 9.83 -0.42
C ILE A 43 -2.12 9.55 -0.71
N ILE A 44 -1.76 8.28 -0.74
CA ILE A 44 -0.39 7.83 -0.97
C ILE A 44 -0.41 6.98 -2.23
N ASP A 45 0.21 7.46 -3.32
CA ASP A 45 0.43 6.64 -4.49
C ASP A 45 1.62 5.71 -4.24
N ALA A 46 1.32 4.44 -4.01
CA ALA A 46 2.32 3.37 -3.85
C ALA A 46 2.31 2.41 -5.05
N CYS A 47 1.83 2.87 -6.20
CA CYS A 47 1.81 2.11 -7.44
C CYS A 47 3.20 2.10 -8.09
N ARG A 48 3.39 1.22 -9.08
CA ARG A 48 4.53 1.35 -9.98
C ARG A 48 4.23 2.48 -10.97
N PRO A 49 5.18 3.39 -11.27
CA PRO A 49 4.96 4.47 -12.22
C PRO A 49 4.48 3.93 -13.58
N TYR A 50 3.35 4.43 -14.07
CA TYR A 50 2.70 3.85 -15.24
C TYR A 50 3.56 3.91 -16.51
N GLY A 51 4.29 5.03 -16.71
CA GLY A 51 5.07 5.28 -17.92
C GLY A 51 6.26 4.33 -18.17
N TRP A 52 6.77 3.69 -17.11
CA TRP A 52 7.90 2.75 -17.20
C TRP A 52 7.68 1.50 -16.32
N LYS A 53 6.41 1.12 -16.11
CA LYS A 53 6.00 0.01 -15.23
C LYS A 53 6.64 -1.33 -15.59
N ASP A 54 6.94 -1.54 -16.88
CA ASP A 54 7.51 -2.77 -17.43
C ASP A 54 9.04 -2.84 -17.23
N GLU A 55 9.67 -1.69 -17.00
CA GLU A 55 11.09 -1.55 -16.65
C GLU A 55 11.31 -1.49 -15.12
N PHE A 56 10.22 -1.42 -14.35
CA PHE A 56 10.29 -1.33 -12.89
C PHE A 56 11.02 -2.54 -12.29
N PRO A 57 11.88 -2.35 -11.27
CA PRO A 57 12.65 -3.43 -10.67
C PRO A 57 11.80 -4.64 -10.29
N LYS A 58 12.31 -5.83 -10.61
CA LYS A 58 11.68 -7.10 -10.22
C LYS A 58 11.57 -7.18 -8.70
N VAL A 59 10.42 -7.64 -8.23
CA VAL A 59 10.19 -7.86 -6.80
C VAL A 59 11.03 -9.04 -6.36
N ALA A 60 11.69 -8.92 -5.21
CA ALA A 60 12.41 -10.03 -4.60
C ALA A 60 11.38 -11.08 -4.12
N GLU A 61 11.17 -12.10 -4.93
CA GLU A 61 10.30 -13.23 -4.60
C GLU A 61 10.86 -14.55 -5.15
N ALA A 62 10.52 -15.65 -4.47
CA ALA A 62 10.80 -16.99 -4.99
C ALA A 62 10.05 -17.23 -6.32
N SER A 63 10.66 -17.98 -7.23
CA SER A 63 10.02 -18.30 -8.50
C SER A 63 8.71 -19.06 -8.31
N PRO A 64 7.75 -18.96 -9.24
CA PRO A 64 6.50 -19.71 -9.17
C PRO A 64 6.72 -21.23 -9.06
N GLU A 65 7.71 -21.75 -9.75
CA GLU A 65 8.07 -23.18 -9.78
C GLU A 65 8.58 -23.62 -8.41
N LEU A 66 9.49 -22.86 -7.80
CA LEU A 66 10.01 -23.15 -6.46
C LEU A 66 8.89 -23.07 -5.41
N LYS A 67 8.03 -22.05 -5.49
CA LYS A 67 6.86 -21.93 -4.59
C LYS A 67 5.94 -23.16 -4.71
N LYS A 68 5.70 -23.66 -5.93
CA LYS A 68 4.88 -24.85 -6.16
C LYS A 68 5.54 -26.11 -5.57
N GLN A 69 6.81 -26.36 -5.88
CA GLN A 69 7.56 -27.50 -5.36
C GLN A 69 7.58 -27.54 -3.82
N ILE A 70 7.79 -26.39 -3.18
CA ILE A 70 7.80 -26.29 -1.71
C ILE A 70 6.40 -26.55 -1.13
N ARG A 71 5.33 -26.05 -1.76
CA ARG A 71 3.95 -26.34 -1.32
C ARG A 71 3.61 -27.82 -1.43
N GLU A 72 3.99 -28.48 -2.52
CA GLU A 72 3.77 -29.93 -2.71
C GLU A 72 4.56 -30.75 -1.69
N LYS A 73 5.84 -30.38 -1.47
CA LYS A 73 6.73 -31.05 -0.52
C LYS A 73 6.21 -31.04 0.92
N TYR A 74 5.57 -29.95 1.33
CA TYR A 74 5.04 -29.75 2.69
C TYR A 74 3.50 -29.70 2.68
N SER A 75 2.87 -30.50 1.82
CA SER A 75 1.42 -30.50 1.62
C SER A 75 0.61 -30.80 2.87
N GLU A 76 1.19 -31.46 3.87
CA GLU A 76 0.57 -31.73 5.17
C GLU A 76 0.44 -30.49 6.07
N LEU A 77 1.15 -29.39 5.75
CA LEU A 77 1.14 -28.14 6.52
C LEU A 77 0.21 -27.07 5.93
N PHE A 78 -0.43 -27.34 4.80
CA PHE A 78 -1.30 -26.42 4.05
C PHE A 78 -2.67 -27.04 3.79
#